data_AF-A0A7K2Z968-F1
#
_entry.id   AF-A0A7K2Z968-F1
#
_cell.length_a   1.000
_cell.length_b   1.000
_cell.length_c   1.000
_cell.angle_alpha   90.00
_cell.angle_beta   90.00
_cell.angle_gamma   90.00
#
_symmetry.space_group_name_H-M   'P 1'
#
loop_
_entity.id
_entity.type
_entity.pdbx_description
1 polymer ?
#
loop_
_entity_poly.entity_id
_entity_poly.type
_entity_poly.pdbx_seq_one_letter_code
_entity_poly.pdbx_strand_id
1 'polypeptide(L)'
;ERDTHPDTIRHTLTNDLPQPLRHPAKLLKHRLTVLLPPPLPGADDLAAPARPRIAVTPFQTCDGCERAFRAPTPGHCRDCRNAHSPAQAAAA
;
A
#
# COMPACT_ATOMS: atom_id res chain seq x y z
N GLU A 1 -15.83 5.50 -7.94
CA GLU A 1 -15.94 4.97 -9.32
C GLU A 1 -14.55 4.47 -9.73
N ARG A 2 -14.41 3.45 -10.58
CA ARG A 2 -13.07 2.96 -10.99
C ARG A 2 -12.60 3.82 -12.16
N ASP A 3 -11.66 4.73 -11.94
CA ASP A 3 -11.15 5.70 -12.93
C ASP A 3 -10.37 5.05 -14.09
N THR A 4 -11.03 4.25 -14.93
CA THR A 4 -10.43 3.70 -16.16
C THR A 4 -11.02 4.40 -17.37
N HIS A 5 -10.20 5.12 -18.13
CA HIS A 5 -10.65 5.79 -19.34
C HIS A 5 -11.08 4.78 -20.41
N PRO A 6 -12.21 4.98 -21.13
CA PRO A 6 -12.68 4.05 -22.16
C PRO A 6 -11.63 3.74 -23.25
N ASP A 7 -10.76 4.69 -23.58
CA ASP A 7 -9.70 4.48 -24.56
C ASP A 7 -8.64 3.47 -24.11
N THR A 8 -8.33 3.42 -22.82
CA THR A 8 -7.42 2.41 -22.25
C THR A 8 -8.01 1.02 -22.44
N ILE A 9 -9.31 0.85 -22.18
CA ILE A 9 -10.01 -0.42 -22.37
C ILE A 9 -9.96 -0.84 -23.84
N ARG A 10 -10.27 0.08 -24.77
CA ARG A 10 -10.22 -0.20 -26.21
C ARG A 10 -8.81 -0.63 -26.61
N HIS A 11 -7.78 0.12 -26.23
CA HIS A 11 -6.39 -0.20 -26.58
C HIS A 11 -5.99 -1.58 -26.06
N THR A 12 -6.24 -1.90 -24.78
CA THR A 12 -5.91 -3.21 -24.20
C THR A 12 -6.62 -4.35 -24.93
N LEU A 13 -7.89 -4.16 -25.30
CA LEU A 13 -8.66 -5.21 -25.96
C LEU A 13 -8.30 -5.39 -27.44
N THR A 14 -7.79 -4.35 -28.12
CA THR A 14 -7.53 -4.37 -29.57
C THR A 14 -6.07 -4.23 -29.97
N ASN A 15 -5.11 -4.21 -29.04
CA ASN A 15 -3.69 -4.19 -29.42
C ASN A 15 -3.24 -5.54 -30.00
N ASP A 16 -2.21 -5.58 -30.84
CA ASP A 16 -1.58 -6.82 -31.36
C ASP A 16 -2.59 -7.86 -31.89
N LEU A 17 -3.49 -7.45 -32.77
CA LEU A 17 -4.49 -8.35 -33.35
C LEU A 17 -3.84 -9.28 -34.39
N PRO A 18 -4.16 -10.58 -34.38
CA PRO A 18 -3.73 -11.47 -35.45
C PRO A 18 -4.41 -11.08 -36.77
N GLN A 19 -3.66 -11.13 -37.86
CA GLN A 19 -4.18 -10.89 -39.21
C GLN A 19 -4.09 -12.16 -40.07
N PRO A 20 -5.20 -12.63 -40.67
CA PRO A 20 -6.56 -12.07 -40.60
C PRO A 20 -7.31 -12.42 -39.30
N LEU A 21 -8.13 -11.50 -38.80
CA LEU A 21 -8.92 -11.72 -37.57
C LEU A 21 -10.22 -12.46 -37.87
N ARG A 22 -10.22 -13.79 -37.69
CA ARG A 22 -11.37 -14.65 -38.03
C ARG A 22 -12.52 -14.63 -37.01
N HIS A 23 -12.21 -14.39 -35.72
CA HIS A 23 -13.20 -14.50 -34.63
C HIS A 23 -13.06 -13.36 -33.61
N PRO A 24 -13.47 -12.13 -33.93
CA PRO A 24 -13.27 -10.96 -33.07
C PRO A 24 -13.93 -11.11 -31.69
N ALA A 25 -15.18 -11.59 -31.62
CA ALA A 25 -15.88 -11.80 -30.34
C ALA A 25 -15.20 -12.83 -29.43
N LYS A 26 -14.64 -13.91 -30.01
CA LYS A 26 -13.93 -14.96 -29.26
C LYS A 26 -12.61 -14.43 -28.69
N LEU A 27 -11.91 -13.57 -29.45
CA LEU A 27 -10.70 -12.91 -28.97
C LEU A 27 -10.99 -11.97 -27.80
N LEU A 28 -12.03 -11.13 -27.91
CA LEU A 28 -12.43 -10.23 -26.82
C LEU A 28 -12.79 -11.00 -25.56
N LYS A 29 -13.60 -12.07 -25.70
CA LYS A 29 -13.93 -12.96 -24.57
C LYS A 29 -12.68 -13.55 -23.92
N HIS A 30 -11.74 -14.05 -24.74
CA HIS A 30 -10.49 -14.62 -24.23
C HIS A 30 -9.67 -13.59 -23.45
N ARG A 31 -9.45 -12.39 -24.01
CA ARG A 31 -8.69 -11.32 -23.35
C ARG A 31 -9.35 -10.84 -22.06
N LEU A 32 -10.68 -10.70 -22.04
CA LEU A 32 -11.42 -10.35 -20.83
C LEU A 32 -11.34 -11.40 -19.72
N THR A 33 -11.03 -12.65 -20.04
CA THR A 33 -10.85 -13.70 -19.03
C THR A 33 -9.38 -13.86 -18.63
N VAL A 34 -8.46 -13.81 -19.58
CA VAL A 34 -7.04 -14.14 -19.36
C VAL A 34 -6.23 -12.95 -18.84
N LEU A 35 -6.59 -11.71 -19.20
CA LEU A 35 -5.91 -10.50 -18.74
C LEU A 35 -6.49 -9.97 -17.43
N LEU A 36 -7.36 -10.72 -16.76
CA LEU A 36 -7.81 -10.35 -15.43
C LEU A 36 -6.64 -10.45 -14.46
N PRO A 37 -6.44 -9.44 -13.59
CA PRO A 37 -5.49 -9.58 -12.50
C PRO A 37 -5.91 -10.80 -11.64
N PRO A 38 -4.94 -11.45 -10.96
CA PRO A 38 -5.25 -12.56 -10.08
C PRO A 38 -6.33 -12.15 -9.07
N PRO A 39 -7.26 -13.06 -8.72
CA PRO A 39 -8.31 -12.73 -7.78
C PRO A 39 -7.67 -12.27 -6.48
N LEU A 40 -8.24 -11.21 -5.89
CA LEU A 40 -7.85 -10.81 -4.55
C LEU A 40 -8.15 -11.97 -3.59
N PRO A 41 -7.31 -12.18 -2.57
CA PRO A 41 -7.59 -13.18 -1.54
C PRO A 41 -8.99 -12.95 -0.97
N GLY A 42 -9.73 -14.05 -0.75
CA GLY A 42 -11.07 -13.98 -0.19
C GLY A 42 -11.05 -13.38 1.22
N ALA A 43 -12.21 -12.92 1.71
CA ALA A 43 -12.33 -12.42 3.08
C ALA A 43 -11.88 -13.47 4.11
N ASP A 44 -12.11 -14.76 3.82
CA ASP A 44 -11.69 -15.89 4.64
C ASP A 44 -10.18 -16.16 4.55
N ASP A 45 -9.52 -15.87 3.42
CA ASP A 45 -8.06 -15.93 3.29
C ASP A 45 -7.37 -14.77 4.04
N LEU A 46 -8.08 -13.65 4.19
CA LEU A 46 -7.65 -12.49 4.99
C LEU A 46 -7.96 -12.65 6.48
N ALA A 47 -8.80 -13.61 6.85
CA ALA A 47 -8.97 -14.02 8.25
C ALA A 47 -7.69 -14.73 8.68
N ALA A 48 -6.73 -13.92 9.15
CA ALA A 48 -5.39 -14.40 9.46
C ALA A 48 -5.43 -15.66 10.34
N PRO A 49 -4.71 -16.75 9.99
CA PRO A 49 -4.43 -17.80 10.96
C PRO A 49 -3.72 -17.12 12.12
N ALA A 50 -4.14 -17.36 13.37
CA ALA A 50 -3.76 -16.72 14.65
C ALA A 50 -2.33 -16.14 14.76
N ARG A 51 -1.98 -15.19 13.89
CA ARG A 51 -0.70 -14.52 13.84
C ARG A 51 -0.83 -13.43 14.88
N PRO A 52 0.15 -13.24 15.76
CA PRO A 52 0.10 -12.14 16.72
C PRO A 52 -0.17 -10.88 15.90
N ARG A 53 -1.30 -10.21 16.21
CA ARG A 53 -1.73 -8.98 15.56
C ARG A 53 -0.48 -8.12 15.42
N ILE A 54 -0.16 -7.68 14.20
CA ILE A 54 0.98 -6.79 13.96
C ILE A 54 0.92 -5.73 15.04
N ALA A 55 1.91 -5.73 15.95
CA ALA A 55 1.92 -4.81 17.07
C ALA A 55 2.14 -3.42 16.47
N VAL A 56 1.04 -2.70 16.24
CA VAL A 56 1.09 -1.35 15.69
C VAL A 56 1.77 -0.49 16.72
N THR A 57 2.92 0.09 16.37
CA THR A 57 3.60 1.04 17.25
C THR A 57 2.64 2.20 17.55
N PRO A 58 2.25 2.40 18.84
CA PRO A 58 1.22 3.35 19.19
C PRO A 58 1.64 4.77 18.85
N PHE A 59 0.64 5.60 18.61
CA PHE A 59 0.80 7.02 18.34
C PHE A 59 0.63 7.80 19.64
N GLN A 60 1.54 8.73 19.91
CA GLN A 60 1.56 9.52 21.14
C GLN A 60 2.09 10.93 20.88
N THR A 61 1.70 11.88 21.72
CA THR A 61 2.15 13.28 21.68
C THR A 61 3.32 13.45 22.64
N CYS A 62 4.32 14.25 22.25
CA CYS A 62 5.50 14.52 23.08
C CYS A 62 5.23 15.64 24.10
N ASP A 63 5.38 15.34 25.39
CA ASP A 63 5.16 16.31 26.48
C ASP A 63 6.13 17.52 26.49
N GLY A 64 7.20 17.48 25.70
CA GLY A 64 8.21 18.55 25.64
C GLY A 64 8.02 19.53 24.47
N CYS A 65 7.29 19.14 23.43
CA CYS A 65 7.16 19.97 22.21
C CYS A 65 5.84 19.78 21.46
N GLU A 66 4.88 19.04 22.02
CA GLU A 66 3.58 18.71 21.44
C GLU A 66 3.64 18.02 20.06
N ARG A 67 4.83 17.55 19.65
CA ARG A 67 5.01 16.85 18.38
C ARG A 67 4.49 15.43 18.49
N ALA A 68 3.62 15.05 17.56
CA ALA A 68 3.12 13.69 17.49
C ALA A 68 4.16 12.72 16.89
N PHE A 69 4.30 11.54 17.48
CA PHE A 69 5.27 10.53 17.06
C PHE A 69 4.81 9.11 17.41
N ARG A 70 5.52 8.10 16.90
CA ARG A 70 5.27 6.69 17.19
C ARG A 70 6.42 6.10 18.01
N ALA A 71 6.10 5.45 19.12
CA ALA A 71 7.06 4.73 19.95
C ALA A 71 6.39 3.56 20.68
N PRO A 72 7.13 2.49 21.03
CA PRO A 72 6.56 1.35 21.76
C PRO A 72 6.20 1.69 23.22
N THR A 73 6.82 2.72 23.79
CA THR A 73 6.60 3.19 25.16
C THR A 73 6.34 4.70 25.18
N PRO A 74 5.55 5.20 26.16
CA PRO A 74 5.42 6.64 26.42
C PRO A 74 6.78 7.32 26.62
N GLY A 75 6.89 8.60 26.23
CA GLY A 75 8.12 9.37 26.42
C GLY A 75 8.23 10.58 25.50
N HIS A 76 9.46 11.07 25.32
CA HIS A 76 9.77 12.21 24.46
C HIS A 76 10.09 11.80 23.02
N CYS A 77 9.83 12.70 22.08
CA CYS A 77 10.21 12.53 20.68
C CYS A 77 11.75 12.49 20.53
N ARG A 78 12.23 12.04 19.36
CA ARG A 78 13.67 11.92 19.09
C ARG A 78 14.43 13.23 19.34
N ASP A 79 13.83 14.36 18.96
CA ASP A 79 14.50 15.65 19.03
C ASP A 79 14.65 16.11 20.49
N CYS A 80 13.60 15.99 21.30
CA CYS A 80 13.66 16.25 22.74
C CYS A 80 14.64 15.32 23.46
N ARG A 81 14.68 14.01 23.12
CA ARG A 81 15.66 13.08 23.72
C ARG A 81 17.11 13.48 23.40
N ASN A 82 17.35 13.99 22.19
CA ASN A 82 18.68 14.43 21.76
C ASN A 82 19.07 15.77 22.38
N ALA A 83 18.11 16.68 22.58
CA ALA A 83 18.32 17.96 23.27
C ALA A 83 18.62 17.79 24.77
N HIS A 84 18.04 16.77 25.41
CA HIS A 84 18.27 16.45 26.83
C HIS A 84 19.42 15.47 27.06
N SER A 85 20.12 15.01 26.02
CA SER A 85 21.30 14.16 26.20
C SER A 85 22.50 15.02 26.65
N PRO A 86 23.08 14.78 27.84
CA PRO A 86 24.16 15.58 28.40
C PRO A 86 25.48 15.50 27.60
N ALA A 87 25.53 14.70 26.53
CA ALA A 87 26.71 14.53 25.67
C ALA A 87 27.04 15.74 24.78
N GLN A 88 26.18 16.76 24.69
CA GLN A 88 26.42 17.95 23.85
C GLN A 88 26.94 19.20 24.61
N ALA A 89 27.17 19.13 25.92
CA ALA A 89 27.69 20.25 26.70
C ALA A 89 29.23 20.38 26.70
N ALA A 90 29.98 19.49 26.04
CA ALA A 90 31.45 19.44 26.07
C ALA A 90 32.14 19.89 24.76
N ALA A 91 31.47 20.67 23.92
CA ALA A 91 32.07 21.28 22.73
C ALA A 91 31.59 22.72 22.55
N ALA A 92 32.06 23.61 23.42
CA ALA A 92 32.09 25.06 23.22
C ALA A 92 33.41 25.60 23.75
#